data_AF-A0A2P2E556-F1
#
_entry.id   AF-A0A2P2E556-F1
#
_cell.length_a   1.000
_cell.length_b   1.000
_cell.length_c   1.000
_cell.angle_alpha   90.00
_cell.angle_beta   90.00
_cell.angle_gamma   90.00
#
_symmetry.space_group_name_H-M   'P 1'
#
loop_
_entity.id
_entity.type
_entity.pdbx_description
1 polymer ?
#
loop_
_entity_poly.entity_id
_entity_poly.type
_entity_poly.pdbx_seq_one_letter_code
_entity_poly.pdbx_strand_id
1 'polypeptide(L)'
;MQTQSEISYYQGCPIAVFSCQFPIGKEPFSQEFRSIAAKWEKTIIDQLERWKALGKLAPGLDTRALALDIINIYEGCLVNWRITGSKEYIDRMEKLLGQLLVAGTSDF
;
A
#
# COMPACT_ATOMS: atom_id res chain seq x y z
N MET A 1 15.85 26.45 -27.34
CA MET A 1 15.88 26.13 -25.89
C MET A 1 15.33 24.73 -25.71
N GLN A 2 16.18 23.72 -25.82
CA GLN A 2 15.81 22.35 -25.49
C GLN A 2 16.22 22.12 -24.04
N THR A 3 15.27 22.21 -23.12
CA THR A 3 15.45 21.70 -21.75
C THR A 3 15.10 20.22 -21.76
N GLN A 4 16.04 19.40 -22.22
CA GLN A 4 16.13 18.03 -21.77
C GLN A 4 16.69 18.05 -20.35
N SER A 5 15.86 17.69 -19.37
CA SER A 5 16.33 17.04 -18.15
C SER A 5 15.56 15.74 -18.00
N GLU A 6 16.05 14.70 -18.67
CA GLU A 6 15.61 13.32 -18.50
C GLU A 6 16.11 12.78 -17.16
N ILE A 7 15.43 13.14 -16.07
CA ILE A 7 15.47 12.36 -14.83
C ILE A 7 14.04 12.29 -14.30
N SER A 8 13.33 11.20 -14.61
CA SER A 8 12.06 10.88 -13.97
C SER A 8 12.34 10.56 -12.50
N TYR A 9 12.21 11.56 -11.63
CA TYR A 9 12.38 11.37 -10.19
C TYR A 9 11.11 10.75 -9.61
N TYR A 10 11.24 9.58 -8.96
CA TYR A 10 10.12 8.92 -8.29
C TYR A 10 9.46 9.87 -7.28
N GLN A 11 8.14 10.05 -7.37
CA GLN A 11 7.39 10.99 -6.52
C GLN A 11 6.53 10.29 -5.45
N GLY A 12 6.69 8.98 -5.24
CA GLY A 12 5.79 8.21 -4.37
C GLY A 12 4.57 7.67 -5.13
N CYS A 13 3.53 7.29 -4.39
CA CYS A 13 2.28 6.83 -4.99
C CYS A 13 1.50 8.03 -5.58
N PRO A 14 1.23 8.05 -6.90
CA PRO A 14 0.49 9.15 -7.50
C PRO A 14 -0.92 9.28 -6.93
N ILE A 15 -1.57 8.17 -6.58
CA ILE A 15 -2.94 8.17 -6.07
C ILE A 15 -3.02 8.83 -4.69
N ALA A 16 -2.10 8.52 -3.78
CA ALA A 16 -2.03 9.19 -2.48
C ALA A 16 -1.72 10.68 -2.63
N VAL A 17 -0.77 11.05 -3.50
CA VAL A 17 -0.42 12.45 -3.73
C VAL A 17 -1.56 13.25 -4.35
N PHE A 18 -2.27 12.67 -5.32
CA PHE A 18 -3.42 13.32 -5.93
C PHE A 18 -4.60 13.39 -4.96
N SER A 19 -4.91 12.32 -4.22
CA SER A 19 -6.06 12.30 -3.31
C SER A 19 -5.96 13.37 -2.21
N CYS A 20 -4.76 13.66 -1.70
CA CYS A 20 -4.54 14.74 -0.73
C CYS A 20 -4.87 16.15 -1.27
N GLN A 21 -4.93 16.34 -2.59
CA GLN A 21 -5.25 17.64 -3.21
C GLN A 21 -6.76 17.85 -3.41
N PHE A 22 -7.57 16.81 -3.24
CA PHE A 22 -9.01 16.88 -3.43
C PHE A 22 -9.75 16.73 -2.11
N PRO A 23 -10.85 17.48 -1.89
CA PRO A 23 -11.71 17.27 -0.74
C PRO A 23 -12.33 15.87 -0.74
N ILE A 24 -12.36 15.23 0.42
CA ILE A 24 -13.06 13.97 0.62
C ILE A 24 -14.54 14.14 0.26
N GLY A 25 -15.09 13.23 -0.55
CA GLY A 25 -16.50 13.21 -0.92
C GLY A 25 -16.86 14.10 -2.11
N LYS A 26 -15.90 14.84 -2.69
CA LYS A 26 -16.13 15.60 -3.92
C LYS A 26 -16.00 14.69 -5.14
N GLU A 27 -17.09 14.55 -5.89
CA GLU A 27 -17.14 13.80 -7.14
C GLU A 27 -16.59 14.61 -8.32
N PRO A 28 -16.08 13.96 -9.40
CA PRO A 28 -16.01 12.50 -9.63
C PRO A 28 -14.75 11.83 -9.02
N PHE A 29 -13.80 12.63 -8.53
CA PHE A 29 -12.50 12.12 -8.09
C PHE A 29 -12.61 11.21 -6.86
N SER A 30 -13.56 11.48 -5.97
CA SER A 30 -13.81 10.60 -4.81
C SER A 30 -14.21 9.19 -5.21
N GLN A 31 -15.06 9.01 -6.22
CA GLN A 31 -15.41 7.69 -6.73
C GLN A 31 -14.21 6.99 -7.36
N GLU A 32 -13.40 7.71 -8.15
CA GLU A 32 -12.19 7.13 -8.78
C GLU A 32 -11.16 6.67 -7.74
N PHE A 33 -10.86 7.47 -6.72
CA PHE A 33 -9.93 7.08 -5.67
C PHE A 33 -10.41 5.87 -4.87
N ARG A 34 -11.71 5.80 -4.56
CA ARG A 34 -12.30 4.62 -3.89
C ARG A 34 -12.23 3.38 -4.78
N SER A 35 -12.50 3.53 -6.07
CA SER A 35 -12.42 2.43 -7.05
C SER A 35 -11.01 1.85 -7.13
N ILE A 36 -9.98 2.72 -7.13
CA ILE A 36 -8.58 2.29 -7.15
C ILE A 36 -8.19 1.59 -5.85
N ALA A 37 -8.53 2.18 -4.68
CA ALA A 37 -8.26 1.56 -3.39
C ALA A 37 -8.94 0.19 -3.26
N ALA A 38 -10.20 0.06 -3.71
CA ALA A 38 -10.92 -1.21 -3.71
C ALA A 38 -10.28 -2.27 -4.63
N LYS A 39 -9.69 -1.87 -5.76
CA LYS A 39 -8.94 -2.78 -6.64
C LYS A 39 -7.67 -3.29 -5.99
N TRP A 40 -6.95 -2.45 -5.26
CA TRP A 40 -5.78 -2.87 -4.48
C TRP A 40 -6.17 -3.84 -3.37
N GLU A 41 -7.18 -3.48 -2.57
CA GLU A 41 -7.72 -4.32 -1.50
C GLU A 41 -8.09 -5.70 -2.05
N LYS A 42 -8.89 -5.75 -3.13
CA LYS A 42 -9.27 -7.01 -3.77
C LYS A 42 -8.07 -7.83 -4.24
N THR A 43 -7.11 -7.20 -4.91
CA THR A 43 -5.94 -7.90 -5.46
C THR A 43 -5.10 -8.53 -4.35
N ILE A 44 -4.92 -7.81 -3.24
CA ILE A 44 -4.15 -8.30 -2.09
C ILE A 44 -4.93 -9.40 -1.38
N ILE A 45 -6.24 -9.23 -1.13
CA ILE A 45 -7.09 -10.27 -0.54
C ILE A 45 -7.04 -11.56 -1.37
N ASP A 46 -7.23 -11.46 -2.69
CA ASP A 46 -7.21 -12.63 -3.58
C ASP A 46 -5.87 -13.38 -3.48
N GLN A 47 -4.77 -12.66 -3.31
CA GLN A 47 -3.44 -13.26 -3.14
C GLN A 47 -3.25 -13.88 -1.75
N LEU A 48 -3.72 -13.23 -0.68
CA LEU A 48 -3.67 -13.74 0.68
C LEU A 48 -4.53 -14.99 0.84
N GLU A 49 -5.74 -15.02 0.28
CA GLU A 49 -6.61 -16.20 0.27
C GLU A 49 -5.96 -17.38 -0.47
N ARG A 50 -5.27 -17.11 -1.58
CA ARG A 50 -4.47 -18.15 -2.26
C ARG A 50 -3.38 -18.71 -1.35
N TRP A 51 -2.65 -17.85 -0.64
CA TRP A 51 -1.60 -18.30 0.29
C TRP A 51 -2.17 -19.08 1.47
N LYS A 52 -3.32 -18.65 1.99
CA LYS A 52 -4.07 -19.35 3.03
C LYS A 52 -4.52 -20.75 2.57
N ALA A 53 -5.06 -20.86 1.36
CA ALA A 53 -5.42 -22.15 0.76
C ALA A 53 -4.22 -23.08 0.52
N LEU A 54 -3.03 -22.50 0.31
CA LEU A 54 -1.76 -23.24 0.22
C LEU A 54 -1.12 -23.57 1.58
N GLY A 55 -1.78 -23.24 2.69
CA GLY A 55 -1.27 -23.47 4.05
C GLY A 55 -0.10 -22.55 4.44
N LYS A 56 0.14 -21.46 3.71
CA LYS A 56 1.22 -20.50 4.00
C LYS A 56 0.81 -19.42 5.01
N LEU A 57 -0.47 -19.33 5.33
CA LEU A 57 -1.04 -18.40 6.31
C LEU A 57 -1.96 -19.16 7.25
N ALA A 58 -2.13 -18.65 8.47
CA ALA A 58 -3.01 -19.29 9.44
C ALA A 58 -4.46 -19.39 8.92
N PRO A 59 -5.17 -20.51 9.12
CA PRO A 59 -6.53 -20.70 8.61
C PRO A 59 -7.56 -19.77 9.25
N GLY A 60 -7.28 -19.23 10.45
CA GLY A 60 -8.12 -18.24 11.12
C GLY A 60 -7.81 -16.78 10.75
N LEU A 61 -6.79 -16.53 9.92
CA LEU A 61 -6.35 -15.18 9.59
C LEU A 61 -7.42 -14.42 8.80
N ASP A 62 -7.72 -13.20 9.22
CA ASP A 62 -8.56 -12.26 8.49
C ASP A 62 -7.73 -11.61 7.36
N THR A 63 -7.91 -12.12 6.14
CA THR A 63 -7.18 -11.66 4.96
C THR A 63 -7.56 -10.24 4.54
N ARG A 64 -8.77 -9.80 4.87
CA ARG A 64 -9.22 -8.43 4.60
C ARG A 64 -8.52 -7.45 5.51
N ALA A 65 -8.53 -7.72 6.82
CA ALA A 65 -7.81 -6.89 7.79
C ALA A 65 -6.32 -6.79 7.43
N LEU A 66 -5.69 -7.93 7.12
CA LEU A 66 -4.30 -7.98 6.69
C LEU A 66 -4.04 -7.17 5.41
N ALA A 67 -4.94 -7.23 4.41
CA ALA A 67 -4.80 -6.45 3.19
C ALA A 67 -4.84 -4.94 3.46
N LEU A 68 -5.73 -4.47 4.34
CA LEU A 68 -5.81 -3.06 4.74
C LEU A 68 -4.53 -2.61 5.45
N ASP A 69 -3.99 -3.43 6.34
CA ASP A 69 -2.74 -3.13 7.04
C ASP A 69 -1.54 -3.06 6.07
N ILE A 70 -1.47 -3.95 5.08
CA ILE A 70 -0.45 -3.90 4.02
C ILE A 70 -0.53 -2.58 3.24
N ILE A 71 -1.73 -2.17 2.82
CA ILE A 71 -1.94 -0.91 2.09
C ILE A 71 -1.53 0.28 2.95
N ASN A 72 -1.93 0.30 4.22
CA ASN A 72 -1.61 1.37 5.16
C ASN A 72 -0.09 1.51 5.39
N ILE A 73 0.62 0.39 5.55
CA ILE A 73 2.09 0.41 5.69
C ILE A 73 2.73 0.96 4.42
N TYR A 74 2.32 0.46 3.25
CA TYR A 74 2.88 0.89 1.97
C TYR A 74 2.66 2.39 1.72
N GLU A 75 1.41 2.85 1.74
CA GLU A 75 1.09 4.25 1.48
C GLU A 75 1.62 5.18 2.58
N GLY A 76 1.52 4.78 3.84
CA GLY A 76 2.03 5.55 4.97
C GLY A 76 3.54 5.76 4.90
N CYS A 77 4.30 4.72 4.55
CA CYS A 77 5.76 4.85 4.39
C CYS A 77 6.12 5.75 3.19
N LEU A 78 5.42 5.63 2.07
CA LEU A 78 5.65 6.48 0.90
C LEU A 78 5.32 7.96 1.18
N VAL A 79 4.19 8.23 1.83
CA VAL A 79 3.78 9.59 2.19
C VAL A 79 4.77 10.20 3.20
N ASN A 80 5.18 9.45 4.23
CA ASN A 80 6.14 9.94 5.21
C ASN A 80 7.52 10.18 4.62
N TRP A 81 7.99 9.31 3.72
CA TRP A 81 9.21 9.56 2.95
C TRP A 81 9.09 10.85 2.14
N ARG A 82 7.96 11.08 1.46
CA ARG A 82 7.74 12.29 0.67
C ARG A 82 7.69 13.56 1.53
N ILE A 83 7.11 13.51 2.72
CA ILE A 83 7.02 14.65 3.65
C ILE A 83 8.39 14.99 4.23
N THR A 84 9.15 13.97 4.64
CA THR A 84 10.36 14.16 5.46
C THR A 84 11.66 14.13 4.66
N GLY A 85 11.65 13.54 3.46
CA GLY A 85 12.85 13.20 2.71
C GLY A 85 13.66 12.05 3.33
N SER A 86 13.21 11.45 4.45
CA SER A 86 13.94 10.39 5.13
C SER A 86 13.71 9.04 4.49
N LYS A 87 14.78 8.44 3.96
CA LYS A 87 14.76 7.08 3.41
C LYS A 87 14.42 6.02 4.47
N GLU A 88 14.55 6.34 5.76
CA GLU A 88 14.21 5.42 6.85
C GLU A 88 12.77 4.88 6.72
N TYR A 89 11.81 5.69 6.28
CA TYR A 89 10.44 5.21 6.07
C TYR A 89 10.34 4.15 4.97
N ILE A 90 11.15 4.25 3.92
CA ILE A 90 11.24 3.24 2.87
C ILE A 90 11.95 1.99 3.38
N ASP A 91 13.08 2.16 4.05
CA ASP A 91 13.88 1.05 4.57
C ASP A 91 13.10 0.25 5.65
N ARG A 92 12.21 0.91 6.40
CA ARG A 92 11.34 0.25 7.40
C ARG A 92 10.13 -0.46 6.80
N MET A 93 9.72 -0.12 5.58
CA MET A 93 8.52 -0.68 4.96
C MET A 93 8.60 -2.21 4.87
N GLU A 94 9.71 -2.74 4.36
CA GLU A 94 9.94 -4.19 4.25
C GLU A 94 9.90 -4.87 5.61
N LYS A 95 10.54 -4.27 6.62
CA LYS A 95 10.54 -4.79 8.00
C LYS A 95 9.13 -4.87 8.58
N LEU A 96 8.33 -3.81 8.40
CA LEU A 96 6.95 -3.75 8.90
C LEU A 96 6.06 -4.80 8.22
N LEU A 97 6.17 -4.92 6.89
CA LEU A 97 5.44 -5.94 6.12
C LEU A 97 5.85 -7.36 6.53
N GLY A 98 7.15 -7.61 6.74
CA GLY A 98 7.65 -8.90 7.21
C GLY A 98 7.10 -9.26 8.59
N GLN A 99 7.10 -8.33 9.54
CA GLN A 99 6.52 -8.53 10.86
C GLN A 99 5.02 -8.86 10.81
N LEU A 100 4.28 -8.17 9.95
CA LEU A 100 2.86 -8.38 9.76
C LEU A 100 2.55 -9.76 9.18
N LEU A 101 3.34 -10.22 8.20
CA LEU A 101 3.18 -11.54 7.60
C LEU A 101 3.58 -12.67 8.56
N VAL A 102 4.65 -12.50 9.34
CA VAL A 102 5.06 -13.46 10.37
C VAL A 102 4.01 -13.58 11.48
N ALA A 103 3.41 -12.47 11.90
CA ALA A 103 2.29 -12.51 12.85
C ALA A 103 1.06 -13.26 12.29
N GLY A 104 0.93 -13.33 10.97
CA GLY A 104 -0.13 -14.07 10.28
C GLY A 104 0.19 -15.53 9.95
N THR A 105 1.43 -15.99 10.17
CA THR A 105 1.80 -17.40 10.01
C THR A 105 1.61 -18.15 11.32
N SER A 106 0.89 -19.28 11.27
CA SER A 106 0.85 -20.23 12.38
C SER A 106 2.18 -20.97 12.45
N ASP A 107 2.83 -20.95 13.61
CA ASP A 107 3.98 -21.81 13.93
C ASP A 107 3.58 -23.26 13.64
N PHE A 108 4.27 -23.91 12.70
CA PHE A 108 4.15 -25.35 12.45
C PHE A 108 4.95 -26.16 13.46
#